data_AF-A0AA49ETW4-F1
#
_entry.id   AF-A0AA49ETW4-F1
#
_cell.length_a   1.000
_cell.length_b   1.000
_cell.length_c   1.000
_cell.angle_alpha   90.00
_cell.angle_beta   90.00
_cell.angle_gamma   90.00
#
_symmetry.space_group_name_H-M   'P 1'
#
loop_
_entity.id
_entity.type
_entity.pdbx_description
1 polymer ?
#
loop_
_entity_poly.entity_id
_entity_poly.type
_entity_poly.pdbx_seq_one_letter_code
_entity_poly.pdbx_strand_id
1 'polypeptide(L)'
;MKLIFLIFILFASFVYVKSECCGAYIIRYSLNEGHTKCNESIPGGEQKTTVDNDGLWNDIFSKLDRRRPRCWIAVCYDGRNHPGSYCGHGSCNIFGCNCDGGCITGEGEHPQDPYQNFMDLYGNYVNRARLGGDLENFLP
;
A
#
# COMPACT_ATOMS: atom_id res chain seq x y z
N MET A 1 -13.69 41.29 27.11
CA MET A 1 -12.50 40.77 26.40
C MET A 1 -12.07 39.36 26.82
N LYS A 2 -12.03 39.00 28.12
CA LYS A 2 -11.59 37.65 28.57
C LYS A 2 -12.48 36.47 28.10
N LEU A 3 -13.79 36.69 27.96
CA LEU A 3 -14.75 35.63 27.55
C LEU A 3 -14.59 35.21 26.07
N ILE A 4 -14.28 36.17 25.18
CA ILE A 4 -14.10 35.91 23.73
C ILE A 4 -12.83 35.08 23.50
N PHE A 5 -11.77 35.34 24.26
CA PHE A 5 -10.51 34.59 24.16
C PHE A 5 -10.67 33.13 24.62
N LEU A 6 -11.47 32.89 25.66
CA LEU A 6 -11.82 31.54 26.10
C LEU A 6 -12.66 30.78 25.07
N ILE A 7 -13.60 31.45 24.39
CA ILE A 7 -14.39 30.84 23.31
C ILE A 7 -13.50 30.46 22.14
N PHE A 8 -12.53 31.30 21.74
CA PHE A 8 -11.59 30.99 20.66
C PHE A 8 -10.69 29.79 21.00
N ILE A 9 -10.18 29.70 22.24
CA ILE A 9 -9.37 28.56 22.67
C ILE A 9 -10.21 27.27 22.66
N LEU A 10 -11.45 27.33 23.17
CA LEU A 10 -12.36 26.18 23.15
C LEU A 10 -12.69 25.76 21.71
N PHE A 11 -13.00 26.70 20.81
CA PHE A 11 -13.27 26.40 19.40
C PHE A 11 -12.04 25.82 18.68
N ALA A 12 -10.84 26.34 18.95
CA ALA A 12 -9.62 25.80 18.37
C ALA A 12 -9.35 24.34 18.80
N SER A 13 -9.68 23.99 20.06
CA SER A 13 -9.61 22.61 20.53
C SER A 13 -10.71 21.69 19.94
N PHE A 14 -11.89 22.22 19.58
CA PHE A 14 -12.94 21.43 18.91
C PHE A 14 -12.63 21.13 17.44
N VAL A 15 -11.83 21.96 16.76
CA VAL A 15 -11.51 21.79 15.33
C VAL A 15 -10.28 20.90 15.11
N TYR A 16 -9.51 20.59 16.17
CA TYR A 16 -8.41 19.64 16.07
C TYR A 16 -8.90 18.19 16.21
N VAL A 17 -9.81 17.78 15.32
CA VAL A 17 -10.13 16.36 15.13
C VAL A 17 -8.99 15.77 14.31
N LYS A 18 -8.07 15.04 14.97
CA LYS A 18 -7.15 14.15 14.26
C LYS A 18 -8.00 13.07 13.59
N SER A 19 -8.32 13.24 12.32
CA SER A 19 -8.92 12.16 11.54
C SER A 19 -7.85 11.10 11.28
N GLU A 20 -8.01 9.92 11.87
CA GLU A 20 -7.19 8.76 11.52
C GLU A 20 -7.59 8.33 10.11
N CYS A 21 -6.63 8.41 9.18
CA CYS A 21 -6.82 8.06 7.77
C CYS A 21 -6.10 6.75 7.48
N CYS A 22 -6.79 5.82 6.82
CA CYS A 22 -6.35 4.46 6.61
C CYS A 22 -5.84 4.28 5.17
N GLY A 23 -4.66 4.81 4.89
CA GLY A 23 -4.01 4.68 3.58
C GLY A 23 -3.49 3.27 3.31
N ALA A 24 -3.39 2.92 2.03
CA ALA A 24 -2.67 1.74 1.57
C ALA A 24 -1.24 2.12 1.14
N TYR A 25 -0.31 1.18 1.31
CA TYR A 25 1.10 1.33 1.01
C TYR A 25 1.48 0.51 -0.20
N ILE A 26 2.17 1.11 -1.17
CA ILE A 26 2.63 0.37 -2.35
C ILE A 26 3.94 -0.31 -2.00
N ILE A 27 4.03 -1.61 -2.21
CA ILE A 27 5.30 -2.34 -2.16
C ILE A 27 5.66 -2.75 -3.59
N ARG A 28 6.85 -2.35 -4.04
CA ARG A 28 7.41 -2.78 -5.32
C ARG A 28 8.39 -3.90 -5.06
N TYR A 29 8.22 -5.02 -5.72
CA TYR A 29 9.03 -6.21 -5.46
C TYR A 29 9.39 -6.98 -6.72
N SER A 30 10.37 -7.86 -6.57
CA SER A 30 10.78 -8.83 -7.58
C SER A 30 10.77 -10.21 -6.95
N LEU A 31 10.23 -11.17 -7.68
CA LEU A 31 10.09 -12.54 -7.19
C LEU A 31 11.43 -13.30 -7.16
N ASN A 32 11.48 -14.41 -6.44
CA ASN A 32 12.58 -15.36 -6.47
C ASN A 32 12.57 -16.20 -7.77
N GLU A 33 13.65 -16.94 -8.02
CA GLU A 33 13.69 -17.89 -9.15
C GLU A 33 12.59 -18.95 -9.01
N GLY A 34 12.00 -19.35 -10.15
CA GLY A 34 10.85 -20.27 -10.18
C GLY A 34 9.49 -19.58 -10.12
N HIS A 35 9.42 -18.29 -9.78
CA HIS A 35 8.18 -17.52 -9.71
C HIS A 35 8.07 -16.55 -10.88
N THR A 36 7.07 -16.77 -11.75
CA THR A 36 6.93 -16.04 -13.02
C THR A 36 5.76 -15.06 -13.04
N LYS A 37 4.76 -15.23 -12.15
CA LYS A 37 3.59 -14.35 -12.07
C LYS A 37 3.39 -13.79 -10.67
N CYS A 38 3.17 -12.47 -10.59
CA CYS A 38 3.01 -11.74 -9.33
C CYS A 38 1.80 -12.24 -8.53
N ASN A 39 0.61 -12.24 -9.13
CA ASN A 39 -0.63 -12.62 -8.44
C ASN A 39 -0.69 -14.10 -8.03
N GLU A 40 -0.02 -14.99 -8.77
CA GLU A 40 0.05 -16.42 -8.40
C GLU A 40 0.98 -16.67 -7.22
N SER A 41 1.99 -15.81 -7.04
CA SER A 41 2.96 -15.94 -5.93
C SER A 41 2.50 -15.18 -4.68
N ILE A 42 1.88 -14.01 -4.87
CA ILE A 42 1.38 -13.14 -3.80
C ILE A 42 -0.01 -12.63 -4.22
N PRO A 43 -1.09 -12.99 -3.49
CA PRO A 43 -2.44 -12.54 -3.80
C PRO A 43 -2.55 -11.01 -3.86
N GLY A 44 -3.17 -10.48 -4.91
CA GLY A 44 -3.27 -9.03 -5.15
C GLY A 44 -1.99 -8.41 -5.75
N GLY A 45 -0.98 -9.23 -6.03
CA GLY A 45 0.23 -8.80 -6.70
C GLY A 45 0.00 -8.49 -8.18
N GLU A 46 0.28 -7.27 -8.59
CA GLU A 46 0.15 -6.82 -9.98
C GLU A 46 1.50 -6.76 -10.68
N GLN A 47 1.53 -7.16 -11.96
CA GLN A 47 2.72 -7.07 -12.79
C GLN A 47 2.63 -5.81 -13.64
N LYS A 48 3.69 -4.99 -13.66
CA LYS A 48 3.78 -3.94 -14.67
C LYS A 48 4.00 -4.61 -16.03
N THR A 49 2.97 -4.60 -16.88
CA THR A 49 3.12 -5.00 -18.27
C THR A 49 4.03 -3.98 -18.94
N THR A 50 5.25 -4.37 -19.33
CA THR A 50 6.12 -3.55 -20.19
C THR A 50 5.66 -3.61 -21.64
N VAL A 51 4.34 -3.59 -21.89
CA VAL A 51 3.78 -3.64 -23.24
C VAL A 51 3.58 -2.21 -23.70
N ASP A 52 4.69 -1.51 -23.89
CA ASP A 52 4.71 -0.32 -24.75
C ASP A 52 4.79 -0.86 -26.20
N ASN A 53 3.68 -0.75 -26.92
CA ASN A 53 3.36 -0.84 -28.36
C ASN A 53 4.26 -1.50 -29.44
N ASP A 54 5.32 -2.26 -29.13
CA ASP A 54 6.16 -2.91 -30.14
C ASP A 54 6.18 -4.44 -29.92
N GLY A 55 5.07 -5.09 -30.27
CA GLY A 55 4.77 -6.49 -29.91
C GLY A 55 5.78 -7.58 -30.33
N LEU A 56 6.78 -7.27 -31.16
CA LEU A 56 7.80 -8.23 -31.59
C LEU A 56 9.07 -8.19 -30.72
N TRP A 57 9.47 -6.99 -30.27
CA TRP A 57 10.68 -6.84 -29.45
C TRP A 57 10.46 -7.26 -28.00
N ASN A 58 9.23 -7.15 -27.49
CA ASN A 58 8.87 -7.56 -26.14
C ASN A 58 8.90 -9.09 -25.92
N ASP A 59 8.65 -9.91 -26.95
CA ASP A 59 8.78 -11.39 -26.86
C ASP A 59 10.25 -11.82 -26.85
N ILE A 60 11.10 -11.16 -27.65
CA ILE A 60 12.54 -11.44 -27.70
C ILE A 60 13.22 -10.96 -26.41
N PHE A 61 12.89 -9.76 -25.91
CA PHE A 61 13.40 -9.30 -24.63
C PHE A 61 12.81 -10.08 -23.45
N SER A 62 11.56 -10.55 -23.45
CA SER A 62 11.09 -11.41 -22.35
C SER A 62 11.78 -12.78 -22.31
N LYS A 63 12.29 -13.28 -23.45
CA LYS A 63 13.10 -14.50 -23.54
C LYS A 63 14.59 -14.27 -23.26
N LEU A 64 15.13 -13.09 -23.55
CA LEU A 64 16.55 -12.74 -23.32
C LEU A 64 16.80 -12.10 -21.96
N ASP A 65 15.83 -11.35 -21.46
CA ASP A 65 15.88 -10.67 -20.19
C ASP A 65 15.43 -11.68 -19.13
N ARG A 66 16.40 -12.27 -18.41
CA ARG A 66 16.15 -12.92 -17.11
C ARG A 66 15.63 -11.92 -16.06
N ARG A 67 15.03 -10.80 -16.47
CA ARG A 67 14.41 -9.84 -15.57
C ARG A 67 13.16 -10.49 -15.02
N ARG A 68 13.31 -10.88 -13.76
CA ARG A 68 12.20 -11.27 -12.91
C ARG A 68 11.09 -10.22 -13.00
N PRO A 69 9.82 -10.65 -13.00
CA PRO A 69 8.69 -9.73 -13.14
C PRO A 69 8.80 -8.60 -12.12
N ARG A 70 8.66 -7.35 -12.60
CA ARG A 70 8.55 -6.19 -11.72
C ARG A 70 7.11 -6.13 -11.22
N CYS A 71 6.94 -6.56 -9.98
CA CYS A 71 5.64 -6.62 -9.32
C CYS A 71 5.43 -5.40 -8.43
N TRP A 72 4.17 -5.10 -8.17
CA TRP A 72 3.76 -4.17 -7.14
C TRP A 72 2.46 -4.65 -6.49
N ILE A 73 2.19 -4.18 -5.27
CA ILE A 73 1.00 -4.53 -4.51
C ILE A 73 0.67 -3.37 -3.58
N ALA A 74 -0.61 -3.05 -3.40
CA ALA A 74 -1.07 -2.15 -2.35
C ALA A 74 -1.41 -2.96 -1.10
N VAL A 75 -0.81 -2.64 0.04
CA VAL A 75 -1.01 -3.36 1.31
C VAL A 75 -1.43 -2.44 2.43
N CYS A 76 -2.10 -3.00 3.43
CA CYS A 76 -2.35 -2.34 4.70
C CYS A 76 -1.20 -2.55 5.68
N TYR A 77 -1.33 -2.02 6.91
CA TYR A 77 -0.29 -2.20 7.93
C TYR A 77 -0.04 -3.67 8.25
N ASP A 78 -1.00 -4.56 8.06
CA ASP A 78 -0.81 -6.02 8.23
C ASP A 78 0.00 -6.69 7.11
N GLY A 79 0.48 -5.92 6.13
CA GLY A 79 1.28 -6.42 5.01
C GLY A 79 0.46 -7.15 3.94
N ARG A 80 -0.87 -7.14 4.02
CA ARG A 80 -1.76 -7.83 3.07
C ARG A 80 -2.52 -6.84 2.19
N ASN A 81 -2.88 -7.30 0.99
CA ASN A 81 -3.84 -6.61 0.15
C ASN A 81 -5.26 -6.89 0.66
N HIS A 82 -6.04 -5.83 0.86
CA HIS A 82 -7.44 -5.90 1.24
C HIS A 82 -8.32 -5.32 0.13
N PRO A 83 -9.56 -5.83 -0.02
CA PRO A 83 -10.49 -5.28 -1.00
C PRO A 83 -10.89 -3.85 -0.63
N GLY A 84 -10.90 -2.97 -1.63
CA GLY A 84 -11.28 -1.56 -1.47
C GLY A 84 -10.12 -0.60 -1.72
N SER A 85 -10.40 0.70 -1.55
CA SER A 85 -9.42 1.76 -1.78
C SER A 85 -8.62 2.15 -0.54
N TYR A 86 -9.05 1.71 0.64
CA TYR A 86 -8.52 2.12 1.94
C TYR A 86 -8.36 0.92 2.86
N CYS A 87 -7.53 1.10 3.89
CA CYS A 87 -7.20 0.10 4.89
C CYS A 87 -8.07 0.21 6.15
N GLY A 88 -9.35 0.55 6.00
CA GLY A 88 -10.31 0.55 7.10
C GLY A 88 -10.81 -0.85 7.43
N HIS A 89 -11.11 -1.13 8.69
CA HIS A 89 -11.82 -2.36 9.08
C HIS A 89 -13.24 -2.40 8.50
N GLY A 90 -13.87 -1.25 8.34
CA GLY A 90 -15.18 -1.08 7.74
C GLY A 90 -15.22 0.11 6.78
N SER A 91 -16.42 0.65 6.56
CA SER A 91 -16.61 1.77 5.64
C SER A 91 -15.89 3.02 6.12
N CYS A 92 -15.18 3.68 5.20
CA CYS A 92 -14.54 4.97 5.42
C CYS A 92 -15.32 6.08 4.72
N ASN A 93 -15.05 7.33 5.09
CA ASN A 93 -15.48 8.47 4.27
C ASN A 93 -14.69 8.54 2.94
N ILE A 94 -15.06 9.49 2.07
CA ILE A 94 -14.46 9.66 0.73
C ILE A 94 -12.95 10.00 0.75
N PHE A 95 -12.40 10.41 1.89
CA PHE A 95 -10.98 10.71 2.04
C PHE A 95 -10.19 9.54 2.63
N GLY A 96 -10.87 8.41 2.92
CA GLY A 96 -10.23 7.26 3.57
C GLY A 96 -10.01 7.44 5.06
N CYS A 97 -10.74 8.34 5.69
CA CYS A 97 -10.63 8.60 7.12
C CYS A 97 -11.94 8.29 7.85
N ASN A 98 -11.88 8.29 9.19
CA ASN A 98 -13.02 7.98 10.07
C ASN A 98 -13.67 6.65 9.68
N CYS A 99 -12.85 5.64 9.46
CA CYS A 99 -13.32 4.31 9.08
C CYS A 99 -13.99 3.62 10.27
N ASP A 100 -15.08 2.91 10.01
CA ASP A 100 -15.74 2.08 11.01
C ASP A 100 -14.76 1.02 11.53
N GLY A 101 -14.55 0.97 12.85
CA GLY A 101 -13.57 0.07 13.47
C GLY A 101 -12.11 0.49 13.31
N GLY A 102 -11.82 1.68 12.75
CA GLY A 102 -10.47 2.19 12.58
C GLY A 102 -9.71 1.55 11.42
N CYS A 103 -8.39 1.66 11.45
CA CYS A 103 -7.51 1.11 10.42
C CYS A 103 -7.06 -0.31 10.74
N ILE A 104 -6.92 -1.13 9.70
CA ILE A 104 -6.27 -2.44 9.75
C ILE A 104 -4.83 -2.24 10.20
N THR A 105 -4.43 -2.94 11.26
CA THR A 105 -3.09 -2.92 11.84
C THR A 105 -2.41 -4.28 11.71
N GLY A 106 -1.08 -4.30 11.74
CA GLY A 106 -0.34 -5.56 11.82
C GLY A 106 -0.36 -6.15 13.22
N GLU A 107 -0.02 -7.43 13.31
CA GLU A 107 0.18 -8.14 14.58
C GLU A 107 1.67 -8.20 14.93
N GLY A 108 1.99 -8.45 16.20
CA GLY A 108 3.37 -8.71 16.63
C GLY A 108 4.22 -7.46 16.84
N GLU A 109 5.50 -7.53 16.46
CA GLU A 109 6.52 -6.52 16.78
C GLU A 109 6.38 -5.23 15.95
N HIS A 110 5.67 -5.30 14.82
CA HIS A 110 5.64 -4.26 13.79
C HIS A 110 4.23 -3.79 13.42
N PRO A 111 3.35 -3.46 14.37
CA PRO A 111 1.92 -3.21 14.09
C PRO A 111 1.62 -2.04 13.14
N GLN A 112 2.58 -1.14 12.94
CA GLN A 112 2.48 0.04 12.08
C GLN A 112 3.57 0.08 10.99
N ASP A 113 4.22 -1.05 10.70
CA ASP A 113 5.21 -1.17 9.62
C ASP A 113 4.70 -2.12 8.52
N PRO A 114 4.10 -1.57 7.45
CA PRO A 114 3.53 -2.38 6.37
C PRO A 114 4.61 -3.12 5.58
N TYR A 115 5.83 -2.57 5.51
CA TYR A 115 6.94 -3.19 4.80
C TYR A 115 7.43 -4.41 5.54
N GLN A 116 7.66 -4.29 6.85
CA GLN A 116 8.17 -5.41 7.64
C GLN A 116 7.14 -6.54 7.70
N ASN A 117 5.86 -6.23 7.93
CA ASN A 117 4.80 -7.25 7.93
C ASN A 117 4.66 -7.94 6.56
N PHE A 118 4.82 -7.22 5.45
CA PHE A 118 4.87 -7.83 4.13
C PHE A 118 6.07 -8.78 3.98
N MET A 119 7.25 -8.38 4.45
CA MET A 119 8.45 -9.22 4.37
C MET A 119 8.34 -10.47 5.27
N ASP A 120 7.68 -10.35 6.41
CA ASP A 120 7.42 -11.47 7.31
C ASP A 120 6.46 -12.50 6.67
N LEU A 121 5.46 -12.02 5.92
CA LEU A 121 4.51 -12.89 5.21
C LEU A 121 5.09 -13.49 3.92
N TYR A 122 5.82 -12.70 3.14
CA TYR A 122 6.16 -13.05 1.75
C TYR A 122 7.65 -13.07 1.42
N GLY A 123 8.53 -12.88 2.41
CA GLY A 123 9.98 -12.79 2.20
C GLY A 123 10.58 -13.99 1.46
N ASN A 124 10.02 -15.19 1.63
CA ASN A 124 10.48 -16.40 0.93
C ASN A 124 10.18 -16.40 -0.58
N TYR A 125 9.23 -15.57 -1.04
CA TYR A 125 8.85 -15.44 -2.45
C TYR A 125 9.56 -14.28 -3.14
N VAL A 126 10.16 -13.38 -2.36
CA VAL A 126 10.66 -12.09 -2.83
C VAL A 126 12.18 -12.05 -2.75
N ASN A 127 12.81 -11.58 -3.83
CA ASN A 127 14.25 -11.35 -3.87
C ASN A 127 14.64 -9.94 -3.41
N ARG A 128 13.78 -8.97 -3.75
CA ARG A 128 13.97 -7.55 -3.48
C ARG A 128 12.61 -6.90 -3.33
N ALA A 129 12.42 -6.14 -2.26
CA ALA A 129 11.27 -5.30 -2.05
C ALA A 129 11.70 -3.87 -1.72
N ARG A 130 10.80 -2.92 -1.95
CA ARG A 130 10.91 -1.54 -1.47
C ARG A 130 9.53 -0.95 -1.27
N LEU A 131 9.38 -0.11 -0.26
CA LEU A 131 8.23 0.77 -0.16
C LEU A 131 8.27 1.71 -1.38
N GLY A 132 7.22 1.64 -2.20
CA GLY A 132 6.91 2.71 -3.14
C GLY A 132 6.39 3.88 -2.32
N GLY A 133 6.99 5.07 -2.48
CA GLY A 133 6.54 6.27 -1.78
C GLY A 133 5.02 6.47 -1.89
N ASP A 134 4.48 7.20 -0.90
CA ASP A 134 3.06 7.31 -0.61
C ASP A 134 2.19 7.59 -1.84
N LEU A 135 0.98 7.03 -1.82
CA LEU A 135 -0.06 7.13 -2.87
C LEU A 135 -0.44 8.58 -3.23
N GLU A 136 -0.01 9.58 -2.44
CA GLU A 136 -0.24 11.01 -2.68
C GLU A 136 0.36 11.54 -3.99
N ASN A 137 1.24 10.78 -4.67
CA ASN A 137 1.80 11.16 -5.97
C ASN A 137 1.15 10.48 -7.19
N PHE A 138 0.00 9.79 -7.03
CA PHE A 138 -0.63 9.02 -8.12
C PHE A 138 -2.12 9.31 -8.35
N LEU A 139 -2.70 10.31 -7.69
CA LEU A 139 -3.95 10.91 -8.14
C LEU A 139 -3.61 12.00 -9.19
N PRO A 140 -4.24 11.99 -10.38
CA PRO A 140 -4.06 13.03 -11.40
C PRO A 140 -4.52 14.41 -10.92
#